data_AF-A0A536WJX1-F1
#
_entry.id   AF-A0A536WJX1-F1
#
_cell.length_a   1.000
_cell.length_b   1.000
_cell.length_c   1.000
_cell.angle_alpha   90.00
_cell.angle_beta   90.00
_cell.angle_gamma   90.00
#
_symmetry.space_group_name_H-M   'P 1'
#
loop_
_entity.id
_entity.type
_entity.pdbx_description
1 polymer ?
#
loop_
_entity_poly.entity_id
_entity_poly.type
_entity_poly.pdbx_seq_one_letter_code
_entity_poly.pdbx_strand_id
1 'polypeptide(L)'
;MAAAARARAFGRRAEPPRFRPRGIREPRHGQRNGARRVCEAQMDALSRRSRWKFAGPDRPRVAGLLRACALSIGIAAGLAGARPAQADAQADEYRVKAAFLYKFGSYIEWPSGSFARADSPVTIGVMGADTLADELAQIVAGRNVNGRPVRVRKLRPGDPIAGLHVLFVGRADGGRLAEILAAARGQALLTVTESEEGLELGSMINFVVVEDKVRFDIAPPPSEPNSLKISARLLGVARKVVSKSS
;
A
#
# COMPACT_ATOMS: atom_id res chain seq x y z
N MET A 1 79.39 -22.33 22.73
CA MET A 1 78.05 -21.82 23.10
C MET A 1 78.25 -20.46 23.79
N ALA A 2 77.62 -19.43 23.22
CA ALA A 2 77.39 -18.06 23.70
C ALA A 2 78.58 -17.17 24.17
N ALA A 3 78.84 -16.14 23.35
CA ALA A 3 79.72 -15.00 23.61
C ALA A 3 78.94 -13.81 24.19
N ALA A 4 79.60 -13.01 25.01
CA ALA A 4 79.11 -11.74 25.52
C ALA A 4 80.07 -10.61 25.11
N ALA A 5 79.54 -9.51 24.55
CA ALA A 5 79.93 -8.13 24.89
C ALA A 5 79.30 -7.09 23.93
N ARG A 6 78.63 -6.10 24.55
CA ARG A 6 78.65 -4.64 24.31
C ARG A 6 78.37 -4.09 22.89
N ALA A 7 77.37 -3.20 22.76
CA ALA A 7 77.53 -1.74 22.87
C ALA A 7 76.39 -0.94 22.17
N ARG A 8 75.93 0.10 22.89
CA ARG A 8 75.29 1.39 22.51
C ARG A 8 74.86 1.64 21.05
N ALA A 9 73.66 2.20 20.87
CA ALA A 9 73.45 3.40 20.03
C ALA A 9 72.12 4.13 20.34
N PHE A 10 72.25 5.45 20.49
CA PHE A 10 71.20 6.45 20.67
C PHE A 10 70.48 6.69 19.33
N GLY A 11 69.17 6.44 19.26
CA GLY A 11 68.34 6.69 18.06
C GLY A 11 67.34 7.81 18.32
N ARG A 12 67.49 8.92 17.59
CA ARG A 12 66.63 10.12 17.62
C ARG A 12 65.15 9.77 17.40
N ARG A 13 64.25 10.25 18.27
CA ARG A 13 62.79 10.28 18.00
C ARG A 13 62.52 11.29 16.89
N ALA A 14 62.01 10.82 15.76
CA ALA A 14 61.34 11.67 14.77
C ALA A 14 59.88 11.86 15.20
N GLU A 15 59.41 13.11 15.28
CA GLU A 15 57.98 13.43 15.44
C GLU A 15 57.19 13.02 14.19
N PRO A 16 55.98 12.44 14.33
CA PRO A 16 55.11 12.21 13.19
C PRO A 16 54.39 13.51 12.77
N PRO A 17 54.15 13.73 11.47
CA PRO A 17 53.47 14.92 10.98
C PRO A 17 51.99 14.93 11.42
N ARG A 18 51.57 16.07 11.97
CA ARG A 18 50.16 16.34 12.34
C ARG A 18 49.32 16.46 11.06
N PHE A 19 48.55 15.42 10.76
CA PHE A 19 47.51 15.45 9.74
C PHE A 19 46.33 16.31 10.25
N ARG A 20 46.08 17.47 9.61
CA ARG A 20 44.81 18.20 9.81
C ARG A 20 43.72 17.52 8.97
N PRO A 21 42.59 17.09 9.53
CA PRO A 21 41.48 16.62 8.73
C PRO A 21 40.90 17.79 7.94
N ARG A 22 40.88 17.64 6.62
CA ARG A 22 40.17 18.51 5.66
C ARG A 22 38.67 18.35 5.95
N GLY A 23 38.01 19.46 6.26
CA GLY A 23 36.60 19.46 6.65
C GLY A 23 35.72 18.69 5.66
N ILE A 24 35.08 17.64 6.15
CA ILE A 24 34.01 16.95 5.45
C ILE A 24 32.83 17.91 5.45
N ARG A 25 32.50 18.46 4.27
CA ARG A 25 31.23 19.16 4.06
C ARG A 25 30.11 18.14 4.28
N GLU A 26 29.34 18.32 5.35
CA GLU A 26 28.07 17.62 5.53
C GLU A 26 27.18 17.84 4.29
N PRO A 27 26.63 16.78 3.68
CA PRO A 27 25.63 16.94 2.65
C PRO A 27 24.36 17.52 3.30
N ARG A 28 24.02 18.75 2.92
CA ARG A 28 22.79 19.44 3.30
C ARG A 28 21.59 18.51 3.13
N HIS A 29 21.00 18.13 4.25
CA HIS A 29 19.77 17.33 4.37
C HIS A 29 18.55 18.18 3.99
N GLY A 30 18.50 18.70 2.75
CA GLY A 30 17.49 19.65 2.29
C GLY A 30 16.42 19.06 1.34
N GLN A 31 16.62 17.84 0.81
CA GLN A 31 15.83 17.37 -0.33
C GLN A 31 14.77 16.31 0.01
N ARG A 32 14.74 15.79 1.25
CA ARG A 32 13.83 14.71 1.66
C ARG A 32 12.38 15.16 1.88
N ASN A 33 12.18 16.44 2.20
CA ASN A 33 10.84 16.99 2.50
C ASN A 33 9.99 17.26 1.26
N GLY A 34 10.59 17.53 0.09
CA GLY A 34 9.82 17.78 -1.14
C GLY A 34 9.07 16.55 -1.64
N ALA A 35 9.74 15.40 -1.68
CA ALA A 35 9.14 14.14 -2.11
C ALA A 35 8.03 13.65 -1.16
N ARG A 36 8.17 13.91 0.15
CA ARG A 36 7.15 13.59 1.15
C ARG A 36 5.89 14.43 0.92
N ARG A 37 6.02 15.74 0.73
CA ARG A 37 4.87 16.62 0.44
C ARG A 37 4.14 16.26 -0.84
N VAL A 38 4.84 15.84 -1.90
CA VAL A 38 4.21 15.45 -3.16
C VAL A 38 3.44 14.13 -3.02
N CYS A 39 4.03 13.12 -2.36
CA CYS A 39 3.33 11.84 -2.13
C CYS A 39 2.15 12.00 -1.17
N GLU A 40 2.34 12.78 -0.09
CA GLU A 40 1.31 13.10 0.89
C GLU A 40 0.17 13.90 0.24
N ALA A 41 0.46 14.94 -0.54
CA ALA A 41 -0.55 15.68 -1.28
C ALA A 41 -1.27 14.82 -2.32
N GLN A 42 -0.58 13.92 -3.01
CA GLN A 42 -1.20 13.00 -3.97
C GLN A 42 -2.11 11.98 -3.28
N MET A 43 -1.75 11.51 -2.08
CA MET A 43 -2.54 10.53 -1.31
C MET A 43 -3.64 11.17 -0.47
N ASP A 44 -3.45 12.39 0.01
CA ASP A 44 -4.51 13.22 0.57
C ASP A 44 -5.47 13.70 -0.53
N ALA A 45 -5.01 13.93 -1.75
CA ALA A 45 -5.91 14.18 -2.89
C ALA A 45 -6.71 12.93 -3.26
N LEU A 46 -6.14 11.73 -3.10
CA LEU A 46 -6.86 10.46 -3.24
C LEU A 46 -7.91 10.27 -2.14
N SER A 47 -7.59 10.60 -0.88
CA SER A 47 -8.53 10.48 0.25
C SER A 47 -9.60 11.57 0.28
N ARG A 48 -9.29 12.80 -0.16
CA ARG A 48 -10.22 13.95 -0.19
C ARG A 48 -11.07 14.00 -1.45
N ARG A 49 -10.64 13.38 -2.56
CA ARG A 49 -11.47 13.29 -3.76
C ARG A 49 -12.18 11.94 -3.81
N SER A 50 -13.25 11.81 -3.03
CA SER A 50 -14.41 10.96 -3.40
C SER A 50 -15.04 11.36 -4.75
N ARG A 51 -14.56 12.46 -5.36
CA ARG A 51 -14.93 12.95 -6.70
C ARG A 51 -13.80 12.75 -7.71
N TRP A 52 -13.41 11.51 -7.95
CA TRP A 52 -12.70 11.17 -9.19
C TRP A 52 -13.75 11.15 -10.31
N LYS A 53 -13.61 12.08 -11.28
CA LYS A 53 -14.49 12.13 -12.45
C LYS A 53 -14.24 10.88 -13.30
N PHE A 54 -14.96 9.81 -13.00
CA PHE A 54 -15.28 8.82 -14.00
C PHE A 54 -16.28 9.49 -14.93
N ALA A 55 -15.82 9.84 -16.13
CA ALA A 55 -16.72 9.98 -17.26
C ALA A 55 -17.36 8.61 -17.47
N GLY A 56 -18.56 8.43 -16.91
CA GLY A 56 -19.44 7.34 -17.35
C GLY A 56 -19.79 7.55 -18.83
N PRO A 57 -20.17 6.49 -19.56
CA PRO A 57 -20.56 6.63 -20.96
C PRO A 57 -21.73 7.61 -21.08
N ASP A 58 -21.60 8.54 -22.02
CA ASP A 58 -22.57 9.60 -22.31
C ASP A 58 -23.96 9.00 -22.51
N ARG A 59 -24.85 9.22 -21.54
CA ARG A 59 -26.28 9.01 -21.74
C ARG A 59 -26.80 10.18 -22.59
N PRO A 60 -27.40 9.96 -23.77
CA PRO A 60 -27.90 11.04 -24.58
C PRO A 60 -29.00 11.80 -23.82
N ARG A 61 -28.88 13.13 -23.86
CA ARG A 61 -29.84 14.08 -23.31
C ARG A 61 -31.12 14.04 -24.13
N VAL A 62 -32.15 13.36 -23.64
CA VAL A 62 -33.52 13.59 -24.10
C VAL A 62 -34.09 14.71 -23.25
N ALA A 63 -33.90 15.95 -23.72
CA ALA A 63 -34.55 17.13 -23.19
C ALA A 63 -35.52 17.65 -24.24
N GLY A 64 -36.82 17.55 -23.94
CA GLY A 64 -37.88 18.17 -24.75
C GLY A 64 -39.20 17.42 -24.65
N LEU A 65 -40.06 17.75 -23.69
CA LEU A 65 -41.20 18.63 -23.92
C LEU A 65 -42.09 18.70 -22.66
N LEU A 66 -42.25 19.94 -22.18
CA LEU A 66 -43.49 20.58 -21.74
C LEU A 66 -44.37 19.92 -20.67
N ARG A 67 -44.29 20.53 -19.48
CA ARG A 67 -45.42 21.11 -18.72
C ARG A 67 -46.83 20.85 -19.29
N ALA A 68 -47.54 19.88 -18.74
CA ALA A 68 -48.98 19.92 -18.47
C ALA A 68 -49.31 18.73 -17.55
N CYS A 69 -50.34 18.86 -16.69
CA CYS A 69 -50.74 17.93 -15.62
C CYS A 69 -50.09 18.16 -14.24
N ALA A 70 -50.08 19.41 -13.78
CA ALA A 70 -50.32 19.67 -12.36
C ALA A 70 -51.81 19.34 -12.07
N LEU A 71 -52.08 18.63 -10.97
CA LEU A 71 -53.37 18.06 -10.53
C LEU A 71 -53.82 16.74 -11.19
N SER A 72 -53.16 15.62 -10.83
CA SER A 72 -53.80 14.27 -10.71
C SER A 72 -52.88 13.13 -10.22
N ILE A 73 -51.74 13.42 -9.56
CA ILE A 73 -50.95 12.39 -8.85
C ILE A 73 -50.84 12.78 -7.38
N GLY A 74 -51.98 12.77 -6.69
CA GLY A 74 -52.07 13.00 -5.24
C GLY A 74 -51.94 11.73 -4.39
N ILE A 75 -51.83 10.53 -4.99
CA ILE A 75 -51.77 9.25 -4.26
C ILE A 75 -50.85 8.26 -5.00
N ALA A 76 -49.56 8.57 -5.10
CA ALA A 76 -48.53 7.58 -5.48
C ALA A 76 -47.12 7.95 -4.97
N ALA A 77 -47.01 8.85 -3.99
CA ALA A 77 -45.74 9.36 -3.47
C ALA A 77 -45.32 8.71 -2.13
N GLY A 78 -45.87 7.54 -1.79
CA GLY A 78 -45.74 6.91 -0.47
C GLY A 78 -44.77 5.73 -0.36
N LEU A 79 -44.00 5.38 -1.40
CA LEU A 79 -43.07 4.24 -1.39
C LEU A 79 -41.71 4.55 -2.04
N ALA A 80 -41.23 5.80 -1.93
CA ALA A 80 -39.82 6.07 -2.17
C ALA A 80 -39.03 5.56 -0.97
N GLY A 81 -38.70 4.25 -1.00
CA GLY A 81 -37.93 3.58 0.03
C GLY A 81 -36.67 4.38 0.36
N ALA A 82 -36.48 4.66 1.65
CA ALA A 82 -35.22 5.15 2.17
C ALA A 82 -34.11 4.19 1.72
N ARG A 83 -33.28 4.60 0.76
CA ARG A 83 -32.05 3.87 0.47
C ARG A 83 -31.20 3.94 1.74
N PRO A 84 -30.68 2.81 2.23
CA PRO A 84 -29.85 2.82 3.43
C PRO A 84 -28.58 3.61 3.10
N ALA A 85 -28.45 4.83 3.61
CA ALA A 85 -27.27 5.69 3.45
C ALA A 85 -25.96 5.00 3.88
N GLN A 86 -26.07 3.94 4.69
CA GLN A 86 -24.96 3.11 5.14
C GLN A 86 -24.33 2.24 4.02
N ALA A 87 -25.11 1.82 3.01
CA ALA A 87 -24.58 1.04 1.90
C ALA A 87 -23.71 1.90 0.95
N ASP A 88 -24.11 3.15 0.72
CA ASP A 88 -23.37 4.10 -0.12
C ASP A 88 -22.03 4.50 0.54
N ALA A 89 -22.02 4.74 1.86
CA ALA A 89 -20.81 5.07 2.61
C ALA A 89 -19.76 3.93 2.58
N GLN A 90 -20.20 2.68 2.74
CA GLN A 90 -19.31 1.52 2.69
C GLN A 90 -18.73 1.30 1.28
N ALA A 91 -19.54 1.50 0.23
CA ALA A 91 -19.10 1.43 -1.15
C ALA A 91 -18.02 2.50 -1.45
N ASP A 92 -18.23 3.74 -1.00
CA ASP A 92 -17.25 4.82 -1.15
C ASP A 92 -15.94 4.52 -0.41
N GLU A 93 -16.01 4.00 0.83
CA GLU A 93 -14.83 3.58 1.59
C GLU A 93 -14.03 2.50 0.84
N TYR A 94 -14.71 1.49 0.31
CA TYR A 94 -14.07 0.39 -0.42
C TYR A 94 -13.49 0.81 -1.76
N ARG A 95 -14.11 1.77 -2.43
CA ARG A 95 -13.54 2.38 -3.64
C ARG A 95 -12.21 3.09 -3.35
N VAL A 96 -12.13 3.82 -2.23
CA VAL A 96 -10.89 4.46 -1.79
C VAL A 96 -9.83 3.41 -1.42
N LYS A 97 -10.20 2.34 -0.69
CA LYS A 97 -9.29 1.22 -0.38
C LYS A 97 -8.78 0.52 -1.64
N ALA A 98 -9.64 0.28 -2.63
CA ALA A 98 -9.25 -0.31 -3.91
C ALA A 98 -8.23 0.57 -4.65
N ALA A 99 -8.42 1.89 -4.65
CA ALA A 99 -7.44 2.82 -5.22
C ALA A 99 -6.08 2.76 -4.49
N PHE A 100 -6.09 2.68 -3.15
CA PHE A 100 -4.86 2.48 -2.37
C PHE A 100 -4.18 1.14 -2.70
N LEU A 101 -4.92 0.03 -2.76
CA LEU A 101 -4.38 -1.30 -3.08
C LEU A 101 -3.66 -1.33 -4.43
N TYR A 102 -4.30 -0.79 -5.47
CA TYR A 102 -3.65 -0.64 -6.78
C TYR A 102 -2.35 0.17 -6.66
N LYS A 103 -2.39 1.27 -5.89
CA LYS A 103 -1.25 2.17 -5.76
C LYS A 103 -0.09 1.55 -4.98
N PHE A 104 -0.36 0.74 -3.95
CA PHE A 104 0.66 0.06 -3.16
C PHE A 104 1.56 -0.81 -4.02
N GLY A 105 1.00 -1.51 -5.02
CA GLY A 105 1.79 -2.33 -5.96
C GLY A 105 2.94 -1.56 -6.64
N SER A 106 2.79 -0.24 -6.85
CA SER A 106 3.83 0.62 -7.45
C SER A 106 4.94 1.03 -6.48
N TYR A 107 4.76 0.78 -5.18
CA TYR A 107 5.67 1.15 -4.11
C TYR A 107 6.33 -0.06 -3.43
N ILE A 108 6.05 -1.26 -3.91
CA ILE A 108 6.71 -2.50 -3.48
C ILE A 108 7.77 -2.88 -4.49
N GLU A 109 8.96 -3.18 -4.00
CA GLU A 109 10.01 -3.83 -4.76
C GLU A 109 9.96 -5.33 -4.46
N TRP A 110 9.63 -6.12 -5.49
CA TRP A 110 9.51 -7.56 -5.40
C TRP A 110 10.90 -8.22 -5.55
N PRO A 111 11.25 -9.25 -4.76
CA PRO A 111 12.50 -9.98 -4.92
C PRO A 111 12.53 -10.74 -6.25
N SER A 112 13.74 -11.12 -6.68
CA SER A 112 13.92 -11.97 -7.86
C SER A 112 13.15 -13.29 -7.71
N GLY A 113 12.56 -13.76 -8.82
CA GLY A 113 11.74 -14.98 -8.81
C GLY A 113 10.28 -14.78 -8.39
N SER A 114 9.86 -13.58 -7.98
CA SER A 114 8.44 -13.30 -7.68
C SER A 114 7.54 -13.40 -8.91
N PHE A 115 8.12 -13.16 -10.10
CA PHE A 115 7.42 -13.19 -11.39
C PHE A 115 8.02 -14.26 -12.29
N ALA A 116 7.16 -15.00 -12.99
CA ALA A 116 7.59 -16.01 -13.96
C ALA A 116 8.30 -15.40 -15.18
N ARG A 117 7.85 -14.23 -15.65
CA ARG A 117 8.38 -13.50 -16.81
C ARG A 117 8.37 -11.99 -16.58
N ALA A 118 9.07 -11.23 -17.41
CA ALA A 118 9.14 -9.77 -17.32
C ALA A 118 7.78 -9.07 -17.54
N ASP A 119 6.90 -9.69 -18.33
CA ASP A 119 5.54 -9.24 -18.66
C ASP A 119 4.46 -9.88 -17.78
N SER A 120 4.83 -10.77 -16.84
CA SER A 120 3.87 -11.40 -15.94
C SER A 120 3.11 -10.37 -15.12
N PRO A 121 1.78 -10.54 -14.96
CA PRO A 121 0.94 -9.59 -14.28
C PRO A 121 1.22 -9.54 -12.77
N VAL A 122 1.02 -8.37 -12.18
CA VAL A 122 0.84 -8.24 -10.74
C VAL A 122 -0.57 -8.74 -10.41
N THR A 123 -0.67 -9.85 -9.69
CA THR A 123 -1.97 -10.45 -9.32
C THR A 123 -2.36 -10.04 -7.90
N ILE A 124 -3.49 -9.36 -7.77
CA ILE A 124 -4.08 -8.91 -6.50
C ILE A 124 -5.24 -9.84 -6.14
N GLY A 125 -5.08 -10.60 -5.06
CA GLY A 125 -6.11 -11.43 -4.46
C GLY A 125 -6.95 -10.62 -3.46
N VAL A 126 -8.26 -10.81 -3.47
CA VAL A 126 -9.19 -10.20 -2.52
C VAL A 126 -10.04 -11.30 -1.89
N MET A 127 -9.96 -11.44 -0.57
CA MET A 127 -10.74 -12.38 0.23
C MET A 127 -11.65 -11.60 1.19
N GLY A 128 -12.90 -12.02 1.35
CA GLY A 128 -13.82 -11.44 2.34
C GLY A 128 -14.31 -10.02 2.05
N ALA A 129 -14.18 -9.52 0.81
CA ALA A 129 -14.64 -8.20 0.41
C ALA A 129 -14.97 -8.12 -1.09
N ASP A 130 -16.06 -8.77 -1.51
CA ASP A 130 -16.43 -8.88 -2.93
C ASP A 130 -16.66 -7.51 -3.59
N THR A 131 -17.27 -6.55 -2.89
CA THR A 131 -17.48 -5.17 -3.36
C THR A 131 -16.16 -4.44 -3.63
N LEU A 132 -15.16 -4.61 -2.75
CA LEU A 132 -13.84 -4.02 -2.96
C LEU A 132 -13.13 -4.66 -4.17
N ALA A 133 -13.30 -5.97 -4.37
CA ALA A 133 -12.76 -6.64 -5.55
C ALA A 133 -13.37 -6.11 -6.85
N ASP A 134 -14.68 -5.81 -6.86
CA ASP A 134 -15.36 -5.24 -8.03
C ASP A 134 -14.85 -3.82 -8.35
N GLU A 135 -14.76 -2.96 -7.33
CA GLU A 135 -14.17 -1.61 -7.48
C GLU A 135 -12.72 -1.69 -7.96
N LEU A 136 -11.92 -2.61 -7.40
CA LEU A 136 -10.54 -2.80 -7.82
C LEU A 136 -10.45 -3.25 -9.27
N ALA A 137 -11.29 -4.20 -9.70
CA ALA A 137 -11.33 -4.68 -11.09
C ALA A 137 -11.59 -3.54 -12.07
N GLN A 138 -12.51 -2.63 -11.75
CA GLN A 138 -12.77 -1.43 -12.55
C GLN A 138 -11.58 -0.48 -12.58
N ILE A 139 -10.92 -0.28 -11.44
CA ILE A 139 -9.76 0.62 -11.33
C ILE A 139 -8.57 0.10 -12.14
N VAL A 140 -8.31 -1.21 -12.14
CA VAL A 140 -7.12 -1.78 -12.77
C VAL A 140 -7.30 -2.10 -14.26
N ALA A 141 -8.52 -2.05 -14.78
CA ALA A 141 -8.81 -2.34 -16.18
C ALA A 141 -7.94 -1.49 -17.12
N GLY A 142 -7.12 -2.16 -17.95
CA GLY A 142 -6.19 -1.51 -18.88
C GLY A 142 -5.02 -0.77 -18.23
N ARG A 143 -4.75 -0.99 -16.93
CA ARG A 143 -3.66 -0.33 -16.20
C ARG A 143 -2.50 -1.27 -15.90
N ASN A 144 -1.33 -0.65 -15.77
CA ASN A 144 -0.08 -1.33 -15.47
C ASN A 144 0.57 -0.75 -14.20
N VAL A 145 1.28 -1.60 -13.48
CA VAL A 145 2.16 -1.25 -12.37
C VAL A 145 3.57 -1.63 -12.75
N ASN A 146 4.49 -0.66 -12.79
CA ASN A 146 5.88 -0.88 -13.17
C ASN A 146 6.04 -1.63 -14.50
N GLY A 147 5.22 -1.28 -15.49
CA GLY A 147 5.19 -1.92 -16.81
C GLY A 147 4.40 -3.23 -16.89
N ARG A 148 3.98 -3.81 -15.76
CA ARG A 148 3.25 -5.09 -15.71
C ARG A 148 1.74 -4.88 -15.67
N PRO A 149 0.93 -5.65 -16.42
CA PRO A 149 -0.52 -5.59 -16.30
C PRO A 149 -0.96 -5.99 -14.89
N VAL A 150 -2.09 -5.49 -14.43
CA VAL A 150 -2.64 -5.84 -13.11
C VAL A 150 -3.87 -6.74 -13.29
N ARG A 151 -3.93 -7.83 -12.52
CA ARG A 151 -5.09 -8.74 -12.49
C ARG A 151 -5.67 -8.81 -11.09
N VAL A 152 -7.00 -8.88 -11.01
CA VAL A 152 -7.72 -9.08 -9.74
C VAL A 152 -8.27 -10.50 -9.70
N ARG A 153 -8.13 -11.16 -8.55
CA ARG A 153 -8.67 -12.48 -8.28
C ARG A 153 -9.51 -12.43 -7.00
N LYS A 154 -10.80 -12.70 -7.11
CA LYS A 154 -11.64 -12.95 -5.92
C LYS A 154 -11.26 -14.31 -5.36
N LEU A 155 -11.08 -14.40 -4.05
CA LEU A 155 -10.69 -15.61 -3.34
C LEU A 155 -11.78 -15.97 -2.34
N ARG A 156 -12.06 -17.26 -2.25
CA ARG A 156 -12.82 -17.87 -1.18
C ARG A 156 -11.87 -18.52 -0.16
N PRO A 157 -12.33 -18.77 1.07
CA PRO A 157 -11.51 -19.42 2.07
C PRO A 157 -11.10 -20.83 1.59
N GLY A 158 -9.80 -21.13 1.65
CA GLY A 158 -9.22 -22.39 1.14
C GLY A 158 -8.67 -22.30 -0.29
N ASP A 159 -8.94 -21.22 -1.03
CA ASP A 159 -8.34 -21.03 -2.35
C ASP A 159 -6.82 -20.88 -2.25
N PRO A 160 -6.06 -21.38 -3.25
CA PRO A 160 -4.62 -21.25 -3.27
C PRO A 160 -4.22 -19.77 -3.38
N ILE A 161 -3.33 -19.34 -2.47
CA ILE A 161 -2.72 -18.01 -2.49
C ILE A 161 -1.44 -17.94 -3.34
N ALA A 162 -1.00 -19.09 -3.88
CA ALA A 162 0.15 -19.15 -4.77
C ALA A 162 -0.04 -18.28 -6.03
N GLY A 163 1.04 -17.65 -6.47
CA GLY A 163 1.07 -16.74 -7.63
C GLY A 163 0.42 -15.38 -7.41
N LEU A 164 -0.09 -15.11 -6.20
CA LEU A 164 -0.50 -13.77 -5.80
C LEU A 164 0.73 -12.93 -5.45
N HIS A 165 0.60 -11.63 -5.67
CA HIS A 165 1.62 -10.64 -5.30
C HIS A 165 1.08 -9.76 -4.18
N VAL A 166 -0.20 -9.41 -4.24
CA VAL A 166 -0.89 -8.69 -3.17
C VAL A 166 -2.07 -9.53 -2.72
N LEU A 167 -2.27 -9.67 -1.41
CA LEU A 167 -3.44 -10.30 -0.81
C LEU A 167 -4.12 -9.29 0.10
N PHE A 168 -5.38 -8.96 -0.20
CA PHE A 168 -6.26 -8.24 0.70
C PHE A 168 -7.18 -9.23 1.43
N VAL A 169 -7.29 -9.08 2.75
CA VAL A 169 -8.25 -9.83 3.59
C VAL A 169 -9.19 -8.85 4.28
N GLY A 170 -10.46 -8.92 3.91
CA GLY A 170 -11.55 -8.11 4.45
C GLY A 170 -12.00 -8.56 5.84
N ARG A 171 -12.82 -7.75 6.51
CA ARG A 171 -13.34 -8.07 7.86
C ARG A 171 -14.15 -9.37 7.91
N ALA A 172 -14.83 -9.73 6.82
CA ALA A 172 -15.69 -10.91 6.79
C ALA A 172 -14.94 -12.23 7.08
N ASP A 173 -13.64 -12.27 6.76
CA ASP A 173 -12.77 -13.43 7.01
C ASP A 173 -11.80 -13.21 8.19
N GLY A 174 -12.08 -12.21 9.05
CA GLY A 174 -11.24 -11.87 10.21
C GLY A 174 -11.01 -13.03 11.17
N GLY A 175 -12.02 -13.90 11.37
CA GLY A 175 -11.91 -15.08 12.24
C GLY A 175 -10.88 -16.13 11.77
N ARG A 176 -10.46 -16.08 10.49
CA ARG A 176 -9.42 -16.96 9.93
C ARG A 176 -8.15 -16.21 9.57
N LEU A 177 -8.05 -14.94 9.95
CA LEU A 177 -6.96 -14.06 9.52
C LEU A 177 -5.59 -14.61 9.91
N ALA A 178 -5.47 -15.19 11.11
CA ALA A 178 -4.22 -15.80 11.58
C ALA A 178 -3.76 -16.97 10.69
N GLU A 179 -4.68 -17.84 10.28
CA GLU A 179 -4.42 -18.97 9.39
C GLU A 179 -3.97 -18.50 8.00
N ILE A 180 -4.70 -17.53 7.44
CA ILE A 180 -4.42 -16.95 6.11
C ILE A 180 -3.05 -16.27 6.10
N LEU A 181 -2.74 -15.46 7.12
CA LEU A 181 -1.46 -14.79 7.24
C LEU A 181 -0.32 -15.78 7.49
N ALA A 182 -0.56 -16.85 8.25
CA ALA A 182 0.43 -17.92 8.44
C ALA A 182 0.77 -18.61 7.11
N ALA A 183 -0.22 -18.91 6.26
CA ALA A 183 -0.01 -19.48 4.94
C ALA A 183 0.78 -18.52 4.00
N ALA A 184 0.62 -17.21 4.17
CA ALA A 184 1.33 -16.19 3.40
C ALA A 184 2.79 -15.97 3.85
N ARG A 185 3.19 -16.44 5.03
CA ARG A 185 4.55 -16.23 5.55
C ARG A 185 5.61 -16.86 4.64
N GLY A 186 6.74 -16.18 4.49
CA GLY A 186 7.87 -16.62 3.67
C GLY A 186 7.65 -16.50 2.15
N GLN A 187 6.46 -16.07 1.69
CA GLN A 187 6.20 -15.80 0.29
C GLN A 187 6.50 -14.32 -0.02
N ALA A 188 6.84 -14.03 -1.28
CA ALA A 188 6.92 -12.67 -1.80
C ALA A 188 5.51 -12.09 -2.04
N LEU A 189 4.68 -12.05 -0.98
CA LEU A 189 3.27 -11.67 -0.98
C LEU A 189 3.04 -10.50 -0.02
N LEU A 190 2.63 -9.35 -0.55
CA LEU A 190 2.21 -8.21 0.26
C LEU A 190 0.83 -8.51 0.87
N THR A 191 0.77 -8.60 2.19
CA THR A 191 -0.47 -8.79 2.92
C THR A 191 -1.06 -7.46 3.36
N VAL A 192 -2.34 -7.25 3.04
CA VAL A 192 -3.11 -6.06 3.37
C VAL A 192 -4.40 -6.46 4.07
N THR A 193 -4.72 -5.84 5.19
CA THR A 193 -5.90 -6.18 6.01
C THR A 193 -6.71 -4.93 6.35
N GLU A 194 -7.89 -5.12 6.92
CA GLU A 194 -8.72 -4.05 7.51
C GLU A 194 -9.30 -4.43 8.89
N SER A 195 -8.58 -5.31 9.59
CA SER A 195 -8.94 -5.86 10.90
C SER A 195 -8.10 -5.20 12.00
N GLU A 196 -8.65 -5.03 13.19
CA GLU A 196 -7.95 -4.35 14.30
C GLU A 196 -6.63 -5.05 14.65
N GLU A 197 -6.63 -6.37 14.69
CA GLU A 197 -5.47 -7.22 15.04
C GLU A 197 -4.55 -7.52 13.83
N GLY A 198 -4.82 -6.93 12.66
CA GLY A 198 -4.16 -7.34 11.41
C GLY A 198 -2.63 -7.25 11.44
N LEU A 199 -2.09 -6.14 11.91
CA LEU A 199 -0.64 -5.96 12.03
C LEU A 199 -0.02 -6.89 13.08
N GLU A 200 -0.74 -7.16 14.16
CA GLU A 200 -0.29 -8.03 15.26
C GLU A 200 -0.19 -9.49 14.81
N LEU A 201 -1.12 -9.93 13.97
CA LEU A 201 -1.14 -11.25 13.35
C LEU A 201 -0.11 -11.39 12.20
N GLY A 202 0.51 -10.29 11.79
CA GLY A 202 1.62 -10.27 10.84
C GLY A 202 1.26 -9.80 9.43
N SER A 203 0.18 -9.02 9.27
CA SER A 203 -0.02 -8.29 8.01
C SER A 203 1.00 -7.15 7.87
N MET A 204 1.39 -6.84 6.63
CA MET A 204 2.35 -5.77 6.38
C MET A 204 1.69 -4.39 6.34
N ILE A 205 0.44 -4.32 5.86
CA ILE A 205 -0.36 -3.10 5.80
C ILE A 205 -1.73 -3.37 6.39
N ASN A 206 -2.22 -2.46 7.22
CA ASN A 206 -3.58 -2.52 7.74
C ASN A 206 -4.31 -1.21 7.48
N PHE A 207 -5.45 -1.26 6.81
CA PHE A 207 -6.34 -0.11 6.64
C PHE A 207 -7.04 0.20 7.94
N VAL A 208 -7.13 1.49 8.23
CA VAL A 208 -7.85 2.04 9.39
C VAL A 208 -8.65 3.25 8.93
N VAL A 209 -9.85 3.42 9.47
CA VAL A 209 -10.66 4.63 9.22
C VAL A 209 -10.48 5.56 10.41
N VAL A 210 -10.01 6.77 10.17
CA VAL A 210 -9.79 7.80 11.20
C VAL A 210 -10.39 9.09 10.69
N GLU A 211 -11.31 9.69 11.46
CA GLU A 211 -12.04 10.91 11.07
C GLU A 211 -12.70 10.77 9.68
N ASP A 212 -13.41 9.66 9.46
CA ASP A 212 -14.09 9.31 8.19
C ASP A 212 -13.17 9.23 6.96
N LYS A 213 -11.85 9.11 7.18
CA LYS A 213 -10.86 8.98 6.11
C LYS A 213 -10.15 7.64 6.20
N VAL A 214 -10.05 6.97 5.04
CA VAL A 214 -9.21 5.79 4.89
C VAL A 214 -7.74 6.19 5.04
N ARG A 215 -7.11 5.64 6.06
CA ARG A 215 -5.67 5.68 6.34
C ARG A 215 -5.15 4.24 6.38
N PHE A 216 -3.84 4.10 6.57
CA PHE A 216 -3.23 2.79 6.75
C PHE A 216 -2.01 2.89 7.64
N ASP A 217 -1.75 1.79 8.32
CA ASP A 217 -0.56 1.55 9.10
C ASP A 217 0.30 0.50 8.41
N ILE A 218 1.61 0.55 8.65
CA ILE A 218 2.57 -0.35 8.02
C ILE A 218 3.43 -1.02 9.09
N ALA A 219 3.58 -2.33 9.02
CA ALA A 219 4.60 -3.11 9.68
C ALA A 219 5.57 -3.64 8.60
N PRO A 220 6.75 -3.02 8.41
CA PRO A 220 7.68 -3.46 7.38
C PRO A 220 8.14 -4.90 7.62
N PRO A 221 8.33 -5.70 6.55
CA PRO A 221 8.92 -7.03 6.69
C PRO A 221 10.37 -6.93 7.20
N PRO A 222 10.93 -8.03 7.72
CA PRO A 222 12.35 -8.13 8.04
C PRO A 222 13.22 -7.73 6.85
N SER A 223 14.32 -7.03 7.13
CA SER A 223 15.27 -6.57 6.10
C SER A 223 16.20 -7.71 5.65
N GLU A 224 15.63 -8.68 4.93
CA GLU A 224 16.35 -9.85 4.41
C GLU A 224 16.49 -9.79 2.88
N PRO A 225 17.51 -10.44 2.29
CA PRO A 225 17.78 -10.35 0.85
C PRO A 225 16.61 -10.79 -0.05
N ASN A 226 15.80 -11.74 0.41
CA ASN A 226 14.69 -12.33 -0.35
C ASN A 226 13.31 -11.80 0.11
N SER A 227 13.28 -10.77 0.95
CA SER A 227 12.05 -10.14 1.41
C SER A 227 11.60 -9.02 0.49
N LEU A 228 10.30 -8.76 0.49
CA LEU A 228 9.72 -7.58 -0.14
C LEU A 228 10.33 -6.31 0.47
N LYS A 229 10.60 -5.30 -0.36
CA LYS A 229 10.98 -3.98 0.15
C LYS A 229 9.86 -2.99 -0.06
N ILE A 230 9.52 -2.28 1.02
CA ILE A 230 8.55 -1.19 1.00
C ILE A 230 9.30 0.11 0.77
N SER A 231 8.96 0.83 -0.31
CA SER A 231 9.63 2.09 -0.61
C SER A 231 9.41 3.13 0.49
N ALA A 232 10.43 3.95 0.76
CA ALA A 232 10.36 5.02 1.76
C ALA A 232 9.25 6.05 1.45
N ARG A 233 8.81 6.13 0.19
CA ARG A 233 7.69 6.98 -0.23
C ARG A 233 6.38 6.52 0.38
N LEU A 234 6.12 5.20 0.40
CA LEU A 234 4.92 4.64 1.00
C LEU A 234 4.97 4.67 2.54
N LEU A 235 6.16 4.50 3.13
CA LEU A 235 6.32 4.66 4.58
C LEU A 235 6.04 6.10 5.04
N GLY A 236 6.42 7.11 4.24
CA GLY A 236 6.30 8.52 4.60
C GLY A 236 4.86 9.08 4.64
N VAL A 237 3.90 8.35 4.09
CA VAL A 237 2.46 8.69 3.99
C VAL A 237 1.60 7.79 4.88
N ALA A 238 2.18 6.76 5.49
CA ALA A 238 1.49 5.91 6.45
C ALA A 238 1.15 6.73 7.70
N ARG A 239 -0.01 6.42 8.30
CA ARG A 239 -0.41 7.05 9.57
C ARG A 239 0.53 6.61 10.69
N LYS A 240 0.84 5.32 10.74
CA LYS A 240 1.76 4.72 11.71
C LYS A 240 2.66 3.72 11.02
N VAL A 241 3.94 3.69 11.40
CA VAL A 241 4.89 2.63 11.03
C VAL A 241 5.29 1.92 12.31
N VAL A 242 5.00 0.62 12.40
CA VAL A 242 5.35 -0.22 13.55
C VAL A 242 6.70 -0.87 13.25
N SER A 243 7.75 -0.44 13.95
CA SER A 243 9.03 -1.15 13.94
C SER A 243 8.94 -2.31 14.92
N LYS A 244 9.10 -3.54 14.44
CA LYS A 244 9.35 -4.68 15.33
C LYS A 244 10.78 -4.49 15.86
N SER A 245 10.93 -4.11 17.13
CA SER A 245 12.23 -4.14 17.78
C SER A 245 12.66 -5.59 17.87
N SER A 246 13.72 -5.94 17.15
CA SER A 246 14.40 -7.23 17.25
C SER A 246 14.84 -7.54 18.69
#